data_AF-A0A971VHM5-F1
#
_entry.id   AF-A0A971VHM5-F1
#
_cell.length_a   1.000
_cell.length_b   1.000
_cell.length_c   1.000
_cell.angle_alpha   90.00
_cell.angle_beta   90.00
_cell.angle_gamma   90.00
#
_symmetry.space_group_name_H-M   'P 1'
#
loop_
_entity.id
_entity.type
_entity.pdbx_description
1 polymer ?
#
loop_
_entity_poly.entity_id
_entity_poly.type
_entity_poly.pdbx_seq_one_letter_code
_entity_poly.pdbx_strand_id
1 'polypeptide(L)' 'MHESSEKSYVEIANELGMKNPSHIAIWKMQYRQNGIEGLSKKRGGPSMVT' A
#
# COMPACT_ATOMS: atom_id res chain seq x y z
N MET A 1 28.09 6.02 4.08
CA MET A 1 27.18 5.79 5.21
C MET A 1 25.83 6.39 4.79
N HIS A 2 24.73 5.70 4.52
CA HIS A 2 24.27 4.36 4.88
C HIS A 2 23.70 3.63 3.66
N GLU A 3 24.00 2.34 3.60
CA GLU A 3 23.16 1.35 2.95
C GLU A 3 21.81 1.35 3.66
N SER A 4 20.74 1.70 2.96
CA SER A 4 19.41 1.23 3.35
C SER A 4 18.69 0.92 2.06
N SER A 5 18.58 -0.37 1.78
CA SER A 5 17.78 -0.97 0.71
C SER A 5 16.28 -0.71 0.99
N GLU A 6 15.90 0.54 1.22
CA GLU A 6 14.51 0.96 1.13
C GLU A 6 14.29 1.30 -0.34
N LYS A 7 13.91 0.30 -1.13
CA LYS A 7 13.45 0.51 -2.51
C LYS A 7 12.45 1.67 -2.48
N SER A 8 12.71 2.71 -3.26
CA SER A 8 11.80 3.86 -3.34
C SER A 8 10.41 3.35 -3.71
N TYR A 9 9.34 3.96 -3.19
CA TYR A 9 7.97 3.57 -3.56
C TYR A 9 7.77 3.56 -5.08
N VAL A 10 8.53 4.35 -5.81
CA VAL A 10 8.56 4.36 -7.28
C VAL A 10 9.12 3.06 -7.86
N GLU A 11 10.21 2.54 -7.31
CA GLU A 11 10.81 1.28 -7.76
C GLU A 11 9.88 0.10 -7.49
N ILE A 12 9.32 0.03 -6.29
CA ILE A 12 8.32 -1.00 -5.94
C ILE A 12 7.08 -0.86 -6.84
N ALA A 13 6.64 0.36 -7.14
CA ALA A 13 5.52 0.58 -8.05
C ALA A 13 5.85 0.09 -9.48
N ASN A 14 7.06 0.37 -9.97
CA ASN A 14 7.51 -0.11 -11.27
C ASN A 14 7.58 -1.65 -11.33
N GLU A 15 8.12 -2.31 -10.29
CA GLU A 15 8.16 -3.77 -10.20
C GLU A 15 6.75 -4.40 -10.15
N LEU A 16 5.80 -3.73 -9.49
CA LEU A 16 4.40 -4.16 -9.42
C LEU A 16 3.57 -3.73 -10.64
N GLY A 17 4.15 -3.03 -11.62
CA GLY A 17 3.42 -2.48 -12.77
C GLY A 17 2.38 -1.42 -12.39
N MET A 18 2.54 -0.77 -11.23
CA MET A 18 1.64 0.25 -10.72
C MET A 18 2.02 1.63 -11.23
N LYS A 19 1.04 2.33 -11.78
CA LYS A 19 1.20 3.70 -12.29
C LYS A 19 1.30 4.75 -11.18
N ASN A 20 0.81 4.44 -9.99
CA ASN A 20 0.67 5.40 -8.89
C ASN A 20 1.40 4.90 -7.63
N PRO A 21 2.67 5.30 -7.41
CA PRO A 21 3.44 4.90 -6.23
C PRO A 21 2.83 5.40 -4.90
N SER A 22 1.94 6.39 -4.96
CA SER A 22 1.19 6.90 -3.81
C SER A 22 0.34 5.82 -3.12
N HIS A 23 -0.10 4.78 -3.82
CA HIS A 23 -0.84 3.67 -3.20
C HIS A 23 0.01 2.92 -2.17
N ILE A 24 1.32 2.76 -2.42
CA ILE A 24 2.19 2.03 -1.51
C ILE A 24 2.39 2.80 -0.20
N ALA A 25 2.43 4.13 -0.27
CA ALA A 25 2.45 4.97 0.93
C ALA A 25 1.16 4.85 1.75
N ILE A 26 -0.01 4.83 1.09
CA ILE A 26 -1.31 4.64 1.74
C ILE A 26 -1.39 3.24 2.38
N TRP A 27 -0.95 2.21 1.65
CA TRP A 27 -0.88 0.84 2.14
C TRP A 27 0.04 0.69 3.35
N LYS A 28 1.22 1.31 3.33
CA LYS A 28 2.12 1.35 4.48
C LYS A 28 1.44 2.00 5.69
N MET A 29 0.69 3.09 5.47
CA MET A 29 -0.06 3.74 6.54
C MET A 29 -1.19 2.88 7.10
N GLN A 30 -1.99 2.24 6.23
CA GLN A 30 -3.07 1.33 6.62
C GLN A 30 -2.54 0.10 7.35
N TYR A 31 -1.42 -0.45 6.88
CA TYR A 31 -0.73 -1.57 7.52
C TYR A 31 -0.23 -1.21 8.93
N ARG A 32 0.32 0.00 9.11
CA ARG A 32 0.72 0.45 10.45
C ARG A 32 -0.46 0.68 11.40
N GLN A 33 -1.62 1.06 10.89
CA GLN A 33 -2.80 1.34 11.72
C GLN A 33 -3.63 0.09 12.04
N ASN A 34 -3.79 -0.82 11.08
CA ASN A 34 -4.72 -1.95 11.19
C ASN A 34 -4.08 -3.29 10.75
N GLY A 35 -2.76 -3.35 10.60
CA GLY A 35 -2.06 -4.54 10.12
C GLY A 35 -2.54 -4.98 8.74
N ILE A 36 -2.56 -6.29 8.53
CA ILE A 36 -2.98 -6.91 7.25
C ILE A 36 -4.46 -6.60 6.95
N GLU A 37 -5.30 -6.46 7.97
CA GLU A 37 -6.72 -6.11 7.80
C GLU A 37 -6.91 -4.71 7.18
N GLY A 38 -5.97 -3.80 7.45
CA GLY A 38 -5.92 -2.48 6.83
C GLY A 38 -5.71 -2.49 5.32
N LEU A 39 -4.94 -3.47 4.81
CA LEU A 39 -4.68 -3.67 3.39
C LEU A 39 -5.81 -4.45 2.69
N SER A 40 -6.54 -5.27 3.44
CA SER A 40 -7.65 -6.08 2.93
C SER A 40 -8.90 -5.23 2.64
N LYS A 41 -9.05 -4.08 3.29
CA LYS A 41 -10.13 -3.12 3.01
C LYS A 41 -9.91 -2.41 1.67
N LYS A 42 -10.43 -3.03 0.59
CA LYS A 42 -10.62 -2.36 -0.70
C LYS A 42 -11.48 -1.11 -0.49
N ARG A 43 -10.96 0.08 -0.80
CA ARG A 43 -11.78 1.30 -0.91
C ARG A 43 -12.71 1.11 -2.13
N GLY A 44 -13.89 0.54 -1.89
CA GLY A 44 -14.97 0.34 -2.87
C GLY A 44 -15.56 -1.08 -2.93
N GLY A 45 -16.47 -1.41 -2.00
CA GLY A 45 -17.64 -2.29 -2.20
C GLY A 45 -17.64 -3.73 -1.59
N PRO A 46 -18.81 -4.29 -1.18
CA PRO A 46 -20.16 -3.73 -1.27
C PRO A 46 -20.67 -3.15 0.05
N SER A 47 -21.45 -2.08 -0.10
CA SER A 47 -22.60 -1.79 0.75
C SER A 47 -23.56 -2.98 0.68
N MET A 48 -23.63 -3.80 1.73
CA MET A 48 -24.83 -4.58 2.03
C MET A 48 -24.82 -4.90 3.51
N VAL A 49 -25.37 -3.98 4.30
CA VAL A 49 -26.02 -4.33 5.55
C VAL A 49 -27.31 -5.03 5.15
N THR A 50 -27.43 -6.32 5.42
CA THR A 50 -28.71 -7.04 5.47
C THR A 50 -28.60 -8.02 6.62
#